data_AF-A0A2E5HGV3-F1
#
_entry.id   AF-A0A2E5HGV3-F1
#
_cell.length_a   1.000
_cell.length_b   1.000
_cell.length_c   1.000
_cell.angle_alpha   90.00
_cell.angle_beta   90.00
_cell.angle_gamma   90.00
#
_symmetry.space_group_name_H-M   'P 1'
#
loop_
_entity.id
_entity.type
_entity.pdbx_description
1 polymer ?
#
loop_
_entity_poly.entity_id
_entity_poly.type
_entity_poly.pdbx_seq_one_letter_code
_entity_poly.pdbx_strand_id
1 'polypeptide(L)' 'MTDNHNIEESIKFRADYTWPKEGSKRDCPRCDNSMQLQEDIRDYYGKPWWCHACQWQFSEEELKEK' A
#
# COMPACT_ATOMS: atom_id res chain seq x y z
N MET A 1 -21.32 -27.60 -22.08
CA MET A 1 -20.22 -27.44 -21.11
C MET A 1 -19.62 -26.09 -21.44
N THR A 2 -19.96 -25.07 -20.66
CA THR A 2 -19.63 -23.67 -21.00
C THR A 2 -18.24 -23.36 -20.49
N ASP A 3 -17.33 -23.10 -21.41
CA ASP A 3 -15.93 -22.75 -21.18
C ASP A 3 -15.76 -21.68 -20.09
N ASN A 4 -15.08 -22.06 -19.01
CA ASN A 4 -14.75 -21.25 -17.82
C ASN A 4 -13.50 -20.36 -18.03
N HIS A 5 -13.15 -20.01 -19.26
CA HIS A 5 -11.89 -19.35 -19.59
C HIS A 5 -12.02 -17.82 -19.74
N ASN A 6 -12.46 -17.11 -18.69
CA ASN A 6 -12.30 -15.64 -18.64
C ASN A 6 -12.44 -15.02 -17.25
N ILE A 7 -11.78 -15.59 -16.23
CA ILE A 7 -11.62 -14.93 -14.91
C ILE A 7 -10.14 -14.59 -14.65
N GLU A 8 -9.29 -14.66 -15.68
CA GLU A 8 -7.84 -14.44 -15.55
C GLU A 8 -7.41 -12.97 -15.67
N GLU A 9 -8.32 -12.04 -15.99
CA GLU A 9 -7.90 -10.72 -16.49
C GLU A 9 -8.27 -9.50 -15.64
N SER A 10 -8.57 -9.62 -14.33
CA SER A 10 -8.64 -8.41 -13.47
C SER A 10 -8.92 -8.65 -11.99
N ILE A 11 -8.48 -9.77 -11.39
CA ILE A 11 -8.30 -9.72 -9.93
C ILE A 11 -7.08 -8.84 -9.68
N LYS A 12 -7.24 -7.52 -9.78
CA LYS A 12 -6.28 -6.55 -9.23
C LYS A 12 -6.27 -6.80 -7.72
N PHE A 13 -5.44 -7.75 -7.30
CA PHE A 13 -5.24 -8.12 -5.90
C PHE A 13 -4.59 -6.99 -5.09
N ARG A 14 -4.18 -5.92 -5.76
CA ARG A 14 -3.70 -4.67 -5.20
C ARG A 14 -4.80 -3.64 -5.35
N ALA A 15 -5.16 -2.98 -4.25
CA ALA A 15 -5.95 -1.76 -4.37
C ALA A 15 -5.14 -0.72 -5.18
N ASP A 16 -5.83 0.12 -5.94
CA ASP A 16 -5.27 1.13 -6.86
C ASP A 16 -4.58 2.30 -6.08
N TYR A 17 -3.81 2.00 -5.04
CA TYR A 17 -3.04 2.99 -4.29
C TYR A 17 -1.69 3.27 -4.96
N THR A 18 -1.30 4.55 -4.94
CA THR A 18 -0.02 4.96 -5.51
C THR A 18 1.11 4.64 -4.56
N TRP A 19 2.15 3.96 -5.06
CA TRP A 19 3.38 3.79 -4.29
C TRP A 19 4.22 5.07 -4.32
N PRO A 20 4.69 5.59 -3.17
CA PRO A 20 5.60 6.73 -3.13
C PRO A 20 6.95 6.41 -3.80
N LYS A 21 7.74 7.44 -4.10
CA LYS A 21 9.10 7.22 -4.59
C LYS A 21 9.95 6.56 -3.50
N GLU A 22 10.86 5.69 -3.90
CA GLU A 22 11.87 5.13 -3.02
C GLU A 22 12.65 6.27 -2.34
N GLY A 23 12.74 6.22 -1.01
CA GLY A 23 13.33 7.30 -0.19
C GLY A 23 12.37 8.41 0.23
N SER A 24 11.08 8.33 -0.12
CA SER A 24 10.06 9.17 0.51
C SER A 24 10.05 8.90 2.02
N LYS A 25 9.96 9.98 2.82
CA LYS A 25 9.79 9.91 4.27
C LYS A 25 8.45 10.51 4.63
N ARG A 26 7.74 9.87 5.56
CA ARG A 26 6.45 10.36 6.02
C ARG A 26 6.21 10.01 7.46
N ASP A 27 5.53 10.90 8.16
CA ASP A 27 5.22 10.77 9.58
C ASP A 27 3.83 10.19 9.78
N CYS A 28 3.69 9.37 10.82
CA CYS A 28 2.42 8.72 11.14
C CYS A 28 1.42 9.74 11.70
N PRO A 29 0.20 9.86 11.13
CA PRO A 29 -0.78 10.86 11.54
C PRO A 29 -1.39 10.61 12.92
N ARG A 30 -1.05 9.48 13.57
CA ARG A 30 -1.54 9.09 14.89
C ARG A 30 -0.52 9.26 16.01
N CYS A 31 0.77 9.24 15.69
CA CYS A 31 1.82 9.25 16.71
C CYS A 31 3.04 10.08 16.34
N ASP A 32 2.99 10.80 15.22
CA ASP A 32 4.04 11.71 14.72
C ASP A 32 5.44 11.07 14.63
N ASN A 33 5.50 9.74 14.53
CA ASN A 33 6.74 8.99 14.32
C ASN A 33 6.98 8.76 12.83
N SER A 34 8.25 8.73 12.45
CA SER A 34 8.68 8.37 11.09
C SER A 34 8.19 6.96 10.74
N MET A 35 7.49 6.84 9.62
CA MET A 35 7.08 5.55 9.07
C MET A 35 8.18 4.96 8.19
N GLN A 36 8.19 3.64 8.10
CA GLN A 36 9.02 2.91 7.17
C GLN A 36 8.27 2.79 5.84
N LEU A 37 8.89 3.26 4.76
CA LEU A 37 8.42 3.01 3.41
C LEU A 37 8.79 1.57 3.04
N GLN A 38 7.79 0.78 2.67
CA GLN A 38 8.01 -0.55 2.15
C GLN A 38 8.36 -0.50 0.66
N GLU A 39 9.04 -1.53 0.16
CA GLU A 39 9.38 -1.68 -1.25
C GLU A 39 8.14 -2.10 -2.08
N ASP A 40 7.97 -1.53 -3.28
CA ASP A 40 6.92 -1.92 -4.23
C ASP A 40 7.29 -3.24 -4.95
N ILE A 41 7.34 -4.34 -4.19
CA ILE A 41 7.57 -5.68 -4.74
C ILE A 41 6.23 -6.32 -5.08
N ARG A 42 6.10 -6.99 -6.23
CA ARG A 42 4.81 -7.53 -6.73
C ARG A 42 4.06 -8.43 -5.73
N ASP A 43 4.79 -9.17 -4.91
CA ASP A 43 4.27 -10.07 -3.88
C ASP A 43 3.88 -9.40 -2.56
N TYR A 44 4.09 -8.09 -2.42
CA TYR A 44 3.66 -7.35 -1.23
C TYR A 44 2.23 -6.85 -1.42
N TYR A 45 1.34 -7.28 -0.53
CA TYR A 45 -0.10 -6.96 -0.57
C TYR A 45 -0.50 -5.86 0.43
N GLY A 46 0.45 -5.34 1.21
CA GLY A 46 0.22 -4.29 2.19
C GLY A 46 0.26 -2.89 1.59
N LYS A 47 0.02 -1.88 2.42
CA LYS A 47 0.16 -0.47 2.03
C LYS A 47 1.63 -0.03 2.09
N PRO A 48 2.02 1.00 1.32
CA PRO A 48 3.42 1.46 1.25
C PRO A 48 3.99 1.92 2.58
N TRP A 49 3.21 2.55 3.45
CA TRP A 49 3.72 3.09 4.70
C TRP A 49 3.42 2.16 5.85
N TRP A 50 4.47 1.75 6.56
CA TRP A 50 4.35 0.98 7.78
C TRP A 50 4.83 1.78 8.99
N CYS A 51 3.95 1.99 9.96
CA CYS A 51 4.31 2.52 11.26
C CYS A 51 4.54 1.38 12.26
N HIS A 52 5.78 1.21 12.72
CA HIS A 52 6.10 0.22 13.77
C HIS A 52 5.49 0.60 15.13
N ALA A 53 5.42 1.89 15.46
CA ALA A 53 4.84 2.36 16.72
C ALA A 53 3.33 2.07 16.82
N CYS A 54 2.59 2.28 15.73
CA CYS A 54 1.16 1.99 15.68
C CYS A 54 0.84 0.55 15.23
N GLN A 55 1.86 -0.21 14.79
CA GLN A 55 1.69 -1.50 14.10
C GLN A 55 0.62 -1.44 13.00
N TRP A 56 0.66 -0.36 12.21
CA TRP A 56 -0.39 -0.03 11.25
C TRP A 56 0.19 0.36 9.90
N GLN A 57 -0.59 0.12 8.84
CA GLN A 57 -0.21 0.42 7.47
C GLN A 57 -1.09 1.54 6.90
N PHE A 58 -0.48 2.47 6.17
CA PHE A 58 -1.15 3.62 5.56
C PHE A 58 -0.82 3.70 4.07
N SER A 59 -1.81 4.05 3.24
CA SER A 59 -1.55 4.37 1.84
C SER A 59 -1.15 5.83 1.70
N GLU A 60 -0.47 6.15 0.60
CA GLU A 60 -0.05 7.52 0.31
C GLU A 60 -1.24 8.48 0.18
N GLU A 61 -2.40 7.99 -0.27
CA GLU A 61 -3.64 8.78 -0.37
C GLU A 61 -4.20 9.15 1.00
N GLU A 62 -4.26 8.20 1.94
CA GLU A 62 -4.71 8.44 3.32
C GLU A 62 -3.85 9.51 4.03
N LEU A 63 -2.59 9.66 3.60
CA LEU A 63 -1.66 10.65 4.13
C LEU A 63 -1.64 11.97 3.33
N LYS A 64 -2.26 12.03 2.15
CA LYS A 64 -2.40 13.25 1.35
C LYS A 64 -3.71 13.99 1.64
N GLU A 65 -4.76 13.30 2.10
CA GLU A 65 -6.05 13.93 2.42
C GLU A 65 -6.09 14.62 3.81
N LYS A 66 -4.96 15.16 4.30
CA LYS A 66 -4.91 15.94 5.55
C LYS A 66 -4.44 17.38 5.31
#